data_AF-A0A1G0LKC0-F1
#
_entry.id   AF-A0A1G0LKC0-F1
#
_cell.length_a   1.000
_cell.length_b   1.000
_cell.length_c   1.000
_cell.angle_alpha   90.00
_cell.angle_beta   90.00
_cell.angle_gamma   90.00
#
_symmetry.space_group_name_H-M   'P 1'
#
loop_
_entity.id
_entity.type
_entity.pdbx_description
1 polymer ?
#
loop_
_entity_poly.entity_id
_entity_poly.type
_entity_poly.pdbx_seq_one_letter_code
_entity_poly.pdbx_strand_id
1 'polypeptide(L)'
;MTNVNFDLKKNYEIYKRMMSRMNRHAFEKYIFELVNSPSEPMGKHQELDDGIYKQELLDSYGGTLHSVFVMHYYPLQFNYNSHNFNINNDPVLKQRIKNVDKYYRNKYGYIGLVSPLLEKARQLQSIIFPTNLSNIDQSFYGEIIENYSQLVKKHISYPTPVLVGSLDSLFDGEPEKVINTLGFFFEKNADGLAITLDSDSVELKYFNSERSVFCNPDKSSNYPYEPVYMRTNKNDVIQEFEELLAQYASESKIEKFLARHYKVIFGAKYDRIETQLWLRFPDVDISQKNRRLDVFLRNSVLNDWELFEVKKTIPLTRDYRDVPVIAQEVSYAMQQVKNYARILSQDVVKKHFHKQGIEYYEPTLNLVLGRNPQIPHEQWRWLSTQDRDIKIITFDDLINEMKCRIEEKDFFLNKDGEG
;
A
#
# COMPACT_ATOMS: atom_id res chain seq x y z
N MET A 1 -12.18 -32.57 7.41
CA MET A 1 -12.47 -31.71 6.24
C MET A 1 -12.27 -30.22 6.57
N THR A 2 -11.20 -29.84 7.27
CA THR A 2 -11.04 -28.48 7.83
C THR A 2 -9.69 -27.82 7.57
N ASN A 3 -8.72 -28.51 6.94
CA ASN A 3 -7.38 -27.94 6.69
C ASN A 3 -7.18 -27.35 5.28
N VAL A 4 -8.01 -27.69 4.30
CA VAL A 4 -7.85 -27.19 2.91
C VAL A 4 -8.25 -25.71 2.76
N ASN A 5 -9.14 -25.23 3.64
CA ASN A 5 -9.72 -23.89 3.54
C ASN A 5 -8.81 -22.79 4.16
N PHE A 6 -7.81 -23.17 4.97
CA PHE A 6 -6.91 -22.23 5.63
C PHE A 6 -5.74 -21.83 4.71
N ASP A 7 -5.18 -22.78 3.96
CA ASP A 7 -4.12 -22.50 2.97
C ASP A 7 -4.63 -21.66 1.81
N LEU A 8 -5.85 -21.90 1.31
CA LEU A 8 -6.46 -21.09 0.26
C LEU A 8 -6.65 -19.63 0.69
N LYS A 9 -7.15 -19.39 1.92
CA LYS A 9 -7.28 -18.04 2.47
C LYS A 9 -5.94 -17.33 2.66
N LYS A 10 -4.91 -18.05 3.15
CA LYS A 10 -3.55 -17.50 3.27
C LYS A 10 -3.01 -17.10 1.88
N ASN A 11 -3.24 -17.93 0.87
CA ASN A 11 -2.84 -17.66 -0.51
C ASN A 11 -3.59 -16.44 -1.10
N TYR A 12 -4.87 -16.26 -0.80
CA TYR A 12 -5.65 -15.10 -1.28
C TYR A 12 -5.12 -13.77 -0.76
N GLU A 13 -4.70 -13.71 0.50
CA GLU A 13 -4.08 -12.50 1.06
C GLU A 13 -2.76 -12.16 0.38
N ILE A 14 -1.98 -13.16 -0.03
CA ILE A 14 -0.77 -12.94 -0.82
C ILE A 14 -1.12 -12.33 -2.18
N TYR A 15 -2.10 -12.88 -2.91
CA TYR A 15 -2.52 -12.35 -4.21
C TYR A 15 -3.13 -10.94 -4.11
N LYS A 16 -3.99 -10.67 -3.12
CA LYS A 16 -4.51 -9.31 -2.88
C LYS A 16 -3.38 -8.31 -2.60
N ARG A 17 -2.39 -8.71 -1.81
CA ARG A 17 -1.19 -7.88 -1.56
C ARG A 17 -0.40 -7.66 -2.84
N MET A 18 -0.22 -8.67 -3.70
CA MET A 18 0.45 -8.50 -4.99
C MET A 18 -0.30 -7.49 -5.88
N MET A 19 -1.62 -7.63 -5.99
CA MET A 19 -2.44 -6.77 -6.85
C MET A 19 -2.49 -5.32 -6.36
N SER A 20 -2.60 -5.10 -5.05
CA SER A 20 -2.51 -3.75 -4.47
C SER A 20 -1.14 -3.09 -4.67
N ARG A 21 -0.10 -3.88 -4.94
CA ARG A 21 1.28 -3.43 -5.19
C ARG A 21 1.63 -3.24 -6.66
N MET A 22 0.75 -3.58 -7.60
CA MET A 22 0.94 -3.30 -9.03
C MET A 22 1.04 -1.79 -9.27
N ASN A 23 1.82 -1.35 -10.27
CA ASN A 23 1.74 0.03 -10.73
C ASN A 23 0.38 0.29 -11.42
N ARG A 24 -0.01 1.57 -11.58
CA ARG A 24 -1.30 1.95 -12.17
C ARG A 24 -1.55 1.27 -13.51
N HIS A 25 -0.58 1.28 -14.42
CA HIS A 25 -0.75 0.70 -15.76
C HIS A 25 -0.92 -0.83 -15.72
N ALA A 26 -0.10 -1.52 -14.92
CA ALA A 26 -0.20 -2.96 -14.73
C ALA A 26 -1.54 -3.36 -14.10
N PHE A 27 -2.01 -2.61 -13.10
CA PHE A 27 -3.31 -2.83 -12.50
C PHE A 27 -4.45 -2.63 -13.52
N GLU A 28 -4.44 -1.52 -14.27
CA GLU A 28 -5.46 -1.24 -15.29
C GLU A 28 -5.49 -2.33 -16.39
N LYS A 29 -4.31 -2.76 -16.85
CA LYS A 29 -4.17 -3.83 -17.85
C LYS A 29 -4.64 -5.18 -17.30
N TYR A 30 -4.29 -5.50 -16.06
CA TYR A 30 -4.76 -6.73 -15.42
C TYR A 30 -6.29 -6.75 -15.29
N ILE A 31 -6.91 -5.68 -14.79
CA ILE A 31 -8.36 -5.61 -14.67
C ILE A 31 -9.01 -5.72 -16.06
N PHE A 32 -8.43 -5.09 -17.08
CA PHE A 32 -8.92 -5.24 -18.45
C PHE A 32 -8.85 -6.70 -18.95
N GLU A 33 -7.76 -7.42 -18.68
CA GLU A 33 -7.65 -8.84 -19.04
C GLU A 33 -8.62 -9.72 -18.24
N LEU A 34 -8.83 -9.41 -16.95
CA LEU A 34 -9.79 -10.10 -16.08
C LEU A 34 -11.22 -9.99 -16.61
N VAL A 35 -11.61 -8.78 -17.01
CA VAL A 35 -12.96 -8.46 -17.46
C VAL A 35 -13.20 -8.89 -18.92
N ASN A 36 -12.14 -9.07 -19.73
CA ASN A 36 -12.22 -9.63 -21.09
C ASN A 36 -11.86 -11.11 -21.19
N SER A 37 -11.79 -11.81 -20.06
CA SER A 37 -11.48 -13.23 -20.08
C SER A 37 -12.53 -14.00 -20.91
N PRO A 38 -12.13 -14.94 -21.78
CA PRO A 38 -13.00 -15.60 -22.76
C PRO A 38 -14.18 -16.40 -22.18
N SER A 39 -14.30 -16.48 -20.85
CA SER A 39 -15.40 -17.12 -20.15
C SER A 39 -16.66 -16.26 -20.00
N GLU A 40 -16.64 -14.97 -20.35
CA GLU A 40 -17.84 -14.13 -20.22
C GLU A 40 -18.79 -14.19 -21.43
N PRO A 41 -20.10 -14.47 -21.20
CA PRO A 41 -21.13 -14.38 -22.23
C PRO A 41 -21.54 -12.92 -22.54
N MET A 42 -21.07 -11.92 -21.79
CA MET A 42 -21.55 -10.53 -21.86
C MET A 42 -20.52 -9.54 -22.42
N GLY A 43 -20.52 -9.43 -23.75
CA GLY A 43 -20.01 -8.26 -24.48
C GLY A 43 -18.49 -8.10 -24.51
N LYS A 44 -17.95 -7.67 -25.66
CA LYS A 44 -16.54 -7.28 -25.77
C LYS A 44 -16.35 -5.94 -25.07
N HIS A 45 -15.38 -5.83 -24.16
CA HIS A 45 -15.02 -4.53 -23.61
C HIS A 45 -14.10 -3.80 -24.60
N GLN A 46 -14.34 -2.51 -24.78
CA GLN A 46 -13.54 -1.67 -25.67
C GLN A 46 -13.09 -0.43 -24.91
N GLU A 47 -11.82 -0.08 -25.07
CA GLU A 47 -11.29 1.18 -24.55
C GLU A 47 -11.92 2.35 -25.29
N LEU A 48 -12.49 3.29 -24.54
CA LEU A 48 -13.03 4.56 -25.05
C LEU A 48 -11.99 5.68 -24.97
N ASP A 49 -11.19 5.67 -23.92
CA ASP A 49 -10.19 6.69 -23.57
C ASP A 49 -9.28 6.12 -22.46
N ASP A 50 -8.20 6.81 -22.10
CA ASP A 50 -7.24 6.37 -21.07
C ASP A 50 -7.95 5.97 -19.75
N GLY A 51 -7.97 4.65 -19.49
CA GLY A 51 -8.59 4.02 -18.32
C GLY A 51 -10.11 4.11 -18.26
N ILE A 52 -10.78 4.33 -19.39
CA ILE A 52 -12.23 4.27 -19.54
C ILE A 52 -12.58 3.17 -20.54
N TYR A 53 -13.31 2.16 -20.09
CA TYR A 53 -13.68 1.02 -20.93
C TYR A 53 -15.21 0.89 -20.97
N LYS A 54 -15.78 0.74 -22.16
CA LYS A 54 -17.20 0.42 -22.31
C LYS A 54 -17.42 -1.08 -22.32
N GLN A 55 -18.51 -1.50 -21.69
CA GLN A 55 -19.12 -2.81 -21.85
C GLN A 55 -20.46 -2.61 -22.54
N GLU A 56 -20.65 -3.30 -23.66
CA GLU A 56 -21.93 -3.36 -24.34
C GLU A 56 -22.86 -4.30 -23.58
N LEU A 57 -23.95 -3.74 -23.05
CA LEU A 57 -25.05 -4.49 -22.46
C LEU A 57 -26.01 -4.88 -23.59
N LEU A 58 -26.50 -6.12 -23.57
CA LEU A 58 -27.44 -6.75 -24.52
C LEU A 58 -28.03 -5.80 -25.58
N ASP A 59 -27.72 -6.08 -26.85
CA ASP A 59 -28.29 -5.36 -28.00
C ASP A 59 -29.83 -5.38 -27.93
N SER A 60 -30.43 -4.21 -27.72
CA SER A 60 -31.86 -4.03 -27.92
C SER A 60 -32.13 -3.68 -29.39
N TYR A 61 -33.34 -3.98 -29.86
CA TYR A 61 -33.81 -3.62 -31.20
C TYR A 61 -33.76 -2.10 -31.50
N GLY A 62 -33.61 -1.24 -30.48
CA GLY A 62 -33.52 0.22 -30.62
C GLY A 62 -32.13 0.82 -30.34
N GLY A 63 -31.12 0.01 -30.00
CA GLY A 63 -29.74 0.44 -29.78
C GLY A 63 -29.08 -0.18 -28.54
N THR A 64 -27.75 -0.17 -28.52
CA THR A 64 -26.93 -0.81 -27.48
C THR A 64 -26.82 0.08 -26.24
N LEU A 65 -27.10 -0.50 -25.06
CA LEU A 65 -26.89 0.12 -23.76
C LEU A 65 -25.49 -0.20 -23.26
N HIS A 66 -24.94 0.63 -22.37
CA HIS A 66 -23.56 0.48 -21.95
C HIS A 66 -23.40 0.63 -20.44
N SER A 67 -22.53 -0.21 -19.87
CA SER A 67 -21.83 0.10 -18.62
C SER A 67 -20.45 0.64 -18.96
N VAL A 68 -19.93 1.54 -18.13
CA VAL A 68 -18.58 2.07 -18.30
C VAL A 68 -17.75 1.77 -17.07
N PHE A 69 -16.61 1.13 -17.28
CA PHE A 69 -15.58 0.94 -16.27
C PHE A 69 -14.64 2.14 -16.30
N VAL A 70 -14.58 2.87 -15.20
CA VAL A 70 -13.63 3.95 -14.99
C VAL A 70 -12.57 3.45 -14.01
N MET A 71 -11.41 3.11 -14.53
CA MET A 71 -10.34 2.59 -13.70
C MET A 71 -9.86 3.66 -12.72
N HIS A 72 -9.67 3.26 -11.46
CA HIS A 72 -9.12 4.14 -10.46
C HIS A 72 -8.12 3.40 -9.58
N TYR A 73 -6.84 3.70 -9.82
CA TYR A 73 -5.77 3.26 -8.96
C TYR A 73 -5.58 4.28 -7.83
N TYR A 74 -6.10 3.97 -6.64
CA TYR A 74 -5.93 4.83 -5.49
C TYR A 74 -4.50 4.67 -4.95
N PRO A 75 -3.74 5.76 -4.75
CA PRO A 75 -2.37 5.65 -4.29
C PRO A 75 -2.33 5.39 -2.78
N LEU A 76 -2.59 4.14 -2.39
CA LEU A 76 -2.69 3.67 -1.00
C LEU A 76 -1.49 4.12 -0.16
N GLN A 77 -0.31 4.13 -0.77
CA GLN A 77 0.96 4.52 -0.15
C GLN A 77 0.99 5.96 0.41
N PHE A 78 0.13 6.86 -0.07
CA PHE A 78 0.03 8.23 0.43
C PHE A 78 -1.17 8.46 1.36
N ASN A 79 -2.13 7.51 1.40
CA ASN A 79 -3.44 7.70 2.05
C ASN A 79 -3.87 6.47 2.88
N TYR A 80 -2.93 5.76 3.51
CA TYR A 80 -3.19 4.54 4.30
C TYR A 80 -4.06 4.77 5.55
N ASN A 81 -4.31 6.03 5.94
CA ASN A 81 -5.28 6.36 6.97
C ASN A 81 -6.70 6.35 6.39
N SER A 82 -7.43 5.27 6.68
CA SER A 82 -8.81 5.00 6.25
C SER A 82 -9.81 6.14 6.48
N HIS A 83 -9.50 7.14 7.30
CA HIS A 83 -10.42 8.22 7.67
C HIS A 83 -10.31 9.48 6.79
N ASN A 84 -9.42 9.50 5.79
CA ASN A 84 -9.28 10.59 4.81
C ASN A 84 -9.39 10.07 3.37
N PHE A 85 -10.31 9.13 3.09
CA PHE A 85 -10.62 8.75 1.72
C PHE A 85 -11.29 9.91 0.98
N ASN A 86 -10.49 10.75 0.32
CA ASN A 86 -10.99 11.92 -0.38
C ASN A 86 -10.58 11.90 -1.85
N ILE A 87 -11.39 11.21 -2.66
CA ILE A 87 -11.25 11.18 -4.12
C ILE A 87 -11.72 12.48 -4.79
N ASN A 88 -12.33 13.42 -4.06
CA ASN A 88 -12.81 14.67 -4.63
C ASN A 88 -11.68 15.56 -5.14
N ASN A 89 -10.41 15.26 -4.87
CA ASN A 89 -9.27 16.03 -5.35
C ASN A 89 -8.45 15.32 -6.44
N ASP A 90 -8.81 14.10 -6.82
CA ASP A 90 -8.07 13.37 -7.86
C ASP A 90 -8.33 14.01 -9.26
N PRO A 91 -7.33 14.64 -9.89
CA PRO A 91 -7.52 15.32 -11.17
C PRO A 91 -7.72 14.32 -12.33
N VAL A 92 -7.10 13.15 -12.26
CA VAL A 92 -7.20 12.11 -13.30
C VAL A 92 -8.60 11.52 -13.29
N LEU A 93 -9.10 11.16 -12.11
CA LEU A 93 -10.44 10.60 -11.95
C LEU A 93 -11.51 11.60 -12.39
N LYS A 94 -11.37 12.88 -12.01
CA LYS A 94 -12.25 13.96 -12.49
C LYS A 94 -12.25 14.07 -14.00
N GLN A 95 -11.07 14.03 -14.61
CA GLN A 95 -10.95 14.14 -16.06
C GLN A 95 -11.61 12.94 -16.75
N ARG A 96 -11.40 11.72 -16.24
CA ARG A 96 -12.05 10.50 -16.73
C ARG A 96 -13.57 10.61 -16.66
N ILE A 97 -14.13 11.04 -15.52
CA ILE A 97 -15.59 11.23 -15.37
C ILE A 97 -16.14 12.28 -16.33
N LYS A 98 -15.43 13.40 -16.54
CA LYS A 98 -15.81 14.41 -17.53
C LYS A 98 -15.81 13.85 -18.96
N ASN A 99 -14.85 12.98 -19.29
CA ASN A 99 -14.81 12.32 -20.58
C ASN A 99 -15.99 11.35 -20.73
N VAL A 100 -16.38 10.59 -19.69
CA VAL A 100 -17.61 9.77 -19.71
C VAL A 100 -18.84 10.63 -20.03
N ASP A 101 -19.02 11.77 -19.34
CA ASP A 101 -20.14 12.67 -19.63
C ASP A 101 -20.08 13.19 -21.08
N LYS A 102 -18.91 13.58 -21.58
CA LYS A 102 -18.72 13.97 -22.99
C LYS A 102 -19.17 12.88 -23.97
N TYR A 103 -18.89 11.60 -23.67
CA TYR A 103 -19.27 10.50 -24.55
C TYR A 103 -20.76 10.15 -24.52
N TYR A 104 -21.46 10.35 -23.39
CA TYR A 104 -22.82 9.84 -23.20
C TYR A 104 -23.88 10.93 -22.95
N ARG A 105 -23.49 12.20 -22.79
CA ARG A 105 -24.42 13.31 -22.62
C ARG A 105 -25.41 13.36 -23.78
N ASN A 106 -26.69 13.40 -23.42
CA ASN A 106 -27.82 13.43 -24.37
C ASN A 106 -27.90 12.23 -25.32
N LYS A 107 -27.18 11.13 -25.05
CA LYS A 107 -27.35 9.87 -25.76
C LYS A 107 -28.40 8.99 -25.09
N TYR A 108 -29.20 8.36 -25.92
CA TYR A 108 -30.30 7.50 -25.49
C TYR A 108 -30.21 6.18 -26.26
N GLY A 109 -30.56 5.09 -25.57
CA GLY A 109 -30.82 3.79 -26.16
C GLY A 109 -32.27 3.39 -25.90
N TYR A 110 -32.59 2.13 -26.13
CA TYR A 110 -33.91 1.57 -25.83
C TYR A 110 -33.75 0.29 -25.02
N ILE A 111 -34.76 -0.04 -24.22
CA ILE A 111 -34.85 -1.29 -23.47
C ILE A 111 -36.09 -2.03 -23.97
N GLY A 112 -35.97 -3.31 -24.28
CA GLY A 112 -37.08 -4.18 -24.68
C GLY A 112 -36.76 -5.13 -25.84
N LEU A 113 -37.59 -6.16 -26.00
CA LEU A 113 -37.37 -7.25 -26.97
C LEU A 113 -37.99 -6.98 -28.35
N VAL A 114 -39.04 -6.16 -28.45
CA VAL A 114 -39.77 -5.87 -29.69
C VAL A 114 -40.58 -4.57 -29.58
N SER A 115 -40.65 -3.79 -30.67
CA SER A 115 -41.61 -2.68 -30.80
C SER A 115 -43.05 -3.22 -30.67
N PRO A 116 -43.96 -2.60 -29.87
CA PRO A 116 -43.91 -1.26 -29.29
C PRO A 116 -43.44 -1.19 -27.82
N LEU A 117 -42.94 -2.28 -27.23
CA LEU A 117 -42.49 -2.34 -25.83
C LEU A 117 -41.09 -1.75 -25.63
N LEU A 118 -40.58 -0.98 -26.59
CA LEU A 118 -39.28 -0.33 -26.51
C LEU A 118 -39.40 0.96 -25.70
N GLU A 119 -38.87 0.92 -24.47
CA GLU A 119 -38.80 2.10 -23.62
C GLU A 119 -37.49 2.86 -23.89
N LYS A 120 -37.59 4.16 -24.16
CA LYS A 120 -36.42 5.02 -24.35
C LYS A 120 -35.67 5.16 -23.03
N ALA A 121 -34.42 4.70 -23.00
CA ALA A 121 -33.56 4.74 -21.83
C ALA A 121 -32.30 5.57 -22.09
N ARG A 122 -31.58 5.95 -21.04
CA ARG A 122 -30.23 6.52 -21.20
C ARG A 122 -29.29 5.44 -21.71
N GLN A 123 -28.42 5.82 -22.65
CA GLN A 123 -27.48 4.88 -23.23
C GLN A 123 -26.45 4.37 -22.20
N LEU A 124 -26.08 5.21 -21.23
CA LEU A 124 -25.25 4.83 -20.10
C LEU A 124 -26.13 4.34 -18.95
N GLN A 125 -25.98 3.07 -18.56
CA GLN A 125 -26.76 2.42 -17.52
C GLN A 125 -26.06 2.42 -16.17
N SER A 126 -24.73 2.32 -16.13
CA SER A 126 -23.97 2.39 -14.89
C SER A 126 -22.53 2.82 -15.13
N ILE A 127 -21.91 3.35 -14.08
CA ILE A 127 -20.46 3.59 -14.01
C ILE A 127 -19.90 2.70 -12.92
N ILE A 128 -18.90 1.90 -13.27
CA ILE A 128 -18.24 0.94 -12.40
C ILE A 128 -16.82 1.45 -12.16
N PHE A 129 -16.40 1.50 -10.89
CA PHE A 129 -15.04 1.89 -10.50
C PHE A 129 -14.29 0.68 -9.93
N PRO A 130 -13.48 -0.04 -10.72
CA PRO A 130 -12.51 -1.00 -10.20
C PRO A 130 -11.39 -0.27 -9.47
N THR A 131 -11.08 -0.71 -8.26
CA THR A 131 -10.10 -0.09 -7.37
C THR A 131 -9.10 -1.10 -6.84
N ASN A 132 -7.89 -0.64 -6.54
CA ASN A 132 -6.84 -1.44 -5.89
C ASN A 132 -6.99 -1.49 -4.36
N LEU A 133 -8.13 -1.04 -3.80
CA LEU A 133 -8.39 -1.08 -2.37
C LEU A 133 -8.55 -2.54 -1.91
N SER A 134 -7.95 -2.89 -0.76
CA SER A 134 -8.02 -4.23 -0.16
C SER A 134 -8.18 -4.13 1.35
N ASN A 135 -8.72 -5.18 1.97
CA ASN A 135 -8.96 -5.25 3.41
C ASN A 135 -9.84 -4.12 3.91
N ILE A 136 -10.86 -3.75 3.13
CA ILE A 136 -11.84 -2.74 3.50
C ILE A 136 -12.87 -3.38 4.43
N ASP A 137 -13.10 -2.75 5.59
CA ASP A 137 -14.21 -3.12 6.48
C ASP A 137 -15.55 -2.94 5.77
N GLN A 138 -16.46 -3.92 5.85
CA GLN A 138 -17.79 -3.87 5.25
C GLN A 138 -18.56 -2.59 5.64
N SER A 139 -18.38 -2.12 6.87
CA SER A 139 -19.00 -0.88 7.37
C SER A 139 -18.55 0.38 6.60
N PHE A 140 -17.39 0.33 5.93
CA PHE A 140 -16.78 1.46 5.23
C PHE A 140 -17.16 1.53 3.74
N TYR A 141 -17.72 0.47 3.15
CA TYR A 141 -18.10 0.46 1.73
C TYR A 141 -19.19 1.49 1.41
N GLY A 142 -20.12 1.74 2.33
CA GLY A 142 -21.16 2.74 2.14
C GLY A 142 -20.58 4.14 1.94
N GLU A 143 -19.57 4.51 2.74
CA GLU A 143 -18.88 5.80 2.63
C GLU A 143 -18.08 5.91 1.32
N ILE A 144 -17.41 4.83 0.91
CA ILE A 144 -16.68 4.78 -0.36
C ILE A 144 -17.63 5.01 -1.53
N ILE A 145 -18.72 4.24 -1.61
CA ILE A 145 -19.71 4.35 -2.70
C ILE A 145 -20.34 5.74 -2.75
N GLU A 146 -20.65 6.33 -1.58
CA GLU A 146 -21.20 7.68 -1.50
C GLU A 146 -20.20 8.72 -2.03
N ASN A 147 -18.91 8.60 -1.71
CA ASN A 147 -17.88 9.49 -2.24
C ASN A 147 -17.79 9.46 -3.78
N TYR A 148 -17.80 8.28 -4.41
CA TYR A 148 -17.81 8.19 -5.88
C TYR A 148 -19.11 8.72 -6.45
N SER A 149 -20.24 8.42 -5.82
CA SER A 149 -21.56 8.89 -6.24
C SER A 149 -21.63 10.42 -6.22
N GLN A 150 -21.09 11.06 -5.20
CA GLN A 150 -21.01 12.53 -5.12
C GLN A 150 -20.08 13.10 -6.20
N LEU A 151 -18.94 12.48 -6.44
CA LEU A 151 -18.01 12.92 -7.49
C LEU A 151 -18.65 12.82 -8.89
N VAL A 152 -19.35 11.72 -9.17
CA VAL A 152 -20.11 11.54 -10.42
C VAL A 152 -21.21 12.57 -10.54
N LYS A 153 -22.03 12.78 -9.49
CA LYS A 153 -23.11 13.80 -9.49
C LYS A 153 -22.60 15.22 -9.75
N LYS A 154 -21.37 15.55 -9.32
CA LYS A 154 -20.75 16.87 -9.57
C LYS A 154 -20.36 17.09 -11.04
N HIS A 155 -20.15 16.03 -11.81
CA HIS A 155 -19.58 16.12 -13.16
C HIS A 155 -20.46 15.55 -14.26
N ILE A 156 -21.44 14.69 -13.92
CA ILE A 156 -22.40 14.11 -14.84
C ILE A 156 -23.78 14.72 -14.56
N SER A 157 -24.38 15.34 -15.56
CA SER A 157 -25.61 16.14 -15.39
C SER A 157 -26.90 15.33 -15.31
N TYR A 158 -26.81 14.00 -15.22
CA TYR A 158 -27.96 13.10 -15.19
C TYR A 158 -27.74 11.94 -14.21
N PRO A 159 -28.82 11.41 -13.61
CA PRO A 159 -28.73 10.29 -12.68
C PRO A 159 -28.11 9.07 -13.37
N THR A 160 -27.01 8.57 -12.81
CA THR A 160 -26.33 7.37 -13.28
C THR A 160 -25.95 6.52 -12.05
N PRO A 161 -26.37 5.25 -11.98
CA PRO A 161 -25.93 4.31 -10.96
C PRO A 161 -24.41 4.20 -10.91
N VAL A 162 -23.86 4.17 -9.69
CA VAL A 162 -22.43 4.04 -9.42
C VAL A 162 -22.16 2.76 -8.65
N LEU A 163 -21.24 1.95 -9.16
CA LEU A 163 -20.77 0.72 -8.54
C LEU A 163 -19.26 0.85 -8.28
N VAL A 164 -18.79 0.32 -7.15
CA VAL A 164 -17.37 0.35 -6.78
C VAL A 164 -16.92 -1.07 -6.45
N GLY A 165 -15.88 -1.53 -7.14
CA GLY A 165 -15.26 -2.83 -6.91
C GLY A 165 -13.90 -2.67 -6.23
N SER A 166 -13.72 -3.35 -5.09
CA SER A 166 -12.43 -3.52 -4.41
C SER A 166 -11.79 -4.87 -4.78
N LEU A 167 -10.53 -5.05 -4.40
CA LEU A 167 -9.87 -6.35 -4.46
C LEU A 167 -10.64 -7.39 -3.64
N ASP A 168 -11.20 -7.01 -2.49
CA ASP A 168 -11.99 -7.95 -1.68
C ASP A 168 -13.22 -8.43 -2.45
N SER A 169 -13.97 -7.52 -3.07
CA SER A 169 -15.17 -7.88 -3.85
C SER A 169 -14.85 -8.73 -5.09
N LEU A 170 -13.68 -8.54 -5.70
CA LEU A 170 -13.23 -9.36 -6.83
C LEU A 170 -12.94 -10.81 -6.40
N PHE A 171 -12.24 -10.98 -5.27
CA PHE A 171 -11.95 -12.30 -4.71
C PHE A 171 -13.18 -12.99 -4.11
N ASP A 172 -14.14 -12.23 -3.57
CA ASP A 172 -15.38 -12.80 -3.03
C ASP A 172 -16.30 -13.33 -4.14
N GLY A 173 -16.26 -12.72 -5.34
CA GLY A 173 -17.08 -13.12 -6.48
C GLY A 173 -16.54 -14.34 -7.23
N GLU A 174 -15.32 -14.22 -7.78
CA GLU A 174 -14.76 -15.24 -8.69
C GLU A 174 -13.26 -15.50 -8.41
N PRO A 175 -12.90 -16.06 -7.23
CA PRO A 175 -11.50 -16.15 -6.78
C PRO A 175 -10.60 -16.96 -7.73
N GLU A 176 -11.09 -18.07 -8.28
CA GLU A 176 -10.32 -18.90 -9.21
C GLU A 176 -10.00 -18.17 -10.52
N LYS A 177 -10.96 -17.41 -11.07
CA LYS A 177 -10.76 -16.62 -12.29
C LYS A 177 -9.76 -15.51 -12.05
N VAL A 178 -9.86 -14.82 -10.91
CA VAL A 178 -8.92 -13.76 -10.49
C VAL A 178 -7.50 -14.31 -10.45
N ILE A 179 -7.30 -15.46 -9.79
CA ILE A 179 -5.98 -16.09 -9.65
C ILE A 179 -5.44 -16.62 -10.98
N ASN A 180 -6.27 -17.32 -11.76
CA ASN A 180 -5.84 -17.87 -13.05
C ASN A 180 -5.47 -16.76 -14.04
N THR A 181 -6.30 -15.71 -14.14
CA THR A 181 -5.99 -14.55 -14.97
C THR A 181 -4.71 -13.87 -14.49
N LEU A 182 -4.50 -13.79 -13.18
CA LEU A 182 -3.30 -13.20 -12.61
C LEU A 182 -2.05 -14.01 -12.95
N GLY A 183 -2.13 -15.34 -12.91
CA GLY A 183 -1.08 -16.25 -13.39
C GLY A 183 -0.74 -16.01 -14.86
N PHE A 184 -1.73 -16.06 -15.74
CA PHE A 184 -1.55 -15.80 -17.17
C PHE A 184 -1.02 -14.40 -17.46
N PHE A 185 -1.50 -13.39 -16.72
CA PHE A 185 -1.04 -12.03 -16.83
C PHE A 185 0.45 -11.95 -16.50
N PHE A 186 0.92 -12.63 -15.46
CA PHE A 186 2.34 -12.67 -15.14
C PHE A 186 3.16 -13.44 -16.17
N GLU A 187 2.70 -14.60 -16.63
CA GLU A 187 3.39 -15.38 -17.69
C GLU A 187 3.56 -14.57 -18.97
N LYS A 188 2.51 -13.87 -19.40
CA LYS A 188 2.49 -13.08 -20.65
C LYS A 188 3.29 -11.78 -20.56
N ASN A 189 3.40 -11.20 -19.37
CA ASN A 189 4.07 -9.91 -19.14
C ASN A 189 5.38 -10.08 -18.34
N ALA A 190 5.99 -11.28 -18.38
CA ALA A 190 7.18 -11.71 -17.63
C ALA A 190 8.51 -11.07 -18.09
N ASP A 191 8.50 -9.81 -18.56
CA ASP A 191 9.73 -9.13 -18.96
C ASP A 191 10.32 -8.34 -17.78
N GLY A 192 11.38 -8.90 -17.17
CA GLY A 192 12.28 -8.24 -16.22
C GLY A 192 13.36 -9.19 -15.69
N LEU A 193 14.48 -8.63 -15.25
CA LEU A 193 15.73 -9.34 -14.97
C LEU A 193 16.01 -9.37 -13.46
N ALA A 194 15.99 -10.56 -12.84
CA ALA A 194 16.53 -10.77 -11.49
C ALA A 194 17.87 -11.51 -11.57
N ILE A 195 18.95 -10.83 -11.18
CA ILE A 195 20.29 -11.42 -11.09
C ILE A 195 20.54 -11.75 -9.61
N THR A 196 20.67 -13.03 -9.29
CA THR A 196 21.10 -13.47 -7.95
C THR A 196 22.59 -13.78 -7.99
N LEU A 197 23.35 -13.13 -7.10
CA LEU A 197 24.79 -13.34 -6.95
C LEU A 197 25.04 -14.00 -5.59
N ASP A 198 25.56 -15.23 -5.62
CA ASP A 198 26.04 -15.96 -4.45
C ASP A 198 27.58 -16.11 -4.47
N SER A 199 28.19 -16.61 -3.38
CA SER A 199 29.63 -16.88 -3.30
C SER A 199 30.10 -17.96 -4.26
N ASP A 200 29.21 -18.89 -4.65
CA ASP A 200 29.57 -20.08 -5.41
C ASP A 200 28.85 -20.19 -6.76
N SER A 201 27.88 -19.31 -7.05
CA SER A 201 27.19 -19.29 -8.34
C SER A 201 26.60 -17.92 -8.72
N VAL A 202 26.47 -17.70 -10.03
CA VAL A 202 25.65 -16.63 -10.60
C VAL A 202 24.43 -17.31 -11.19
N GLU A 203 23.27 -17.09 -10.59
CA GLU A 203 22.02 -17.68 -11.05
C GLU A 203 21.11 -16.58 -11.62
N LEU A 204 20.83 -16.68 -12.91
CA LEU A 204 19.87 -15.84 -13.60
C LEU A 204 18.50 -16.52 -13.47
N LYS A 205 17.61 -15.97 -12.64
CA LYS A 205 16.21 -16.42 -12.58
C LYS A 205 15.30 -15.34 -13.11
N TYR A 206 14.30 -15.75 -13.87
CA TYR A 206 13.24 -14.88 -14.34
C TYR A 206 12.26 -14.66 -13.20
N PHE A 207 12.47 -13.60 -12.41
CA PHE A 207 11.50 -13.20 -11.40
C PHE A 207 11.35 -11.68 -11.33
N ASN A 208 10.12 -11.20 -11.29
CA ASN A 208 9.78 -9.78 -11.28
C ASN A 208 8.88 -9.45 -10.08
N SER A 209 9.49 -8.97 -8.99
CA SER A 209 8.93 -7.92 -8.12
C SER A 209 9.65 -7.91 -6.76
N GLU A 210 10.59 -6.98 -6.60
CA GLU A 210 10.70 -6.22 -5.35
C GLU A 210 10.80 -4.74 -5.75
N ARG A 211 10.01 -3.88 -5.10
CA ARG A 211 9.79 -2.45 -5.41
C ARG A 211 11.06 -1.70 -5.89
N SER A 212 10.93 -0.94 -6.98
CA SER A 212 11.49 0.41 -7.09
C SER A 212 10.44 1.36 -7.69
N VAL A 213 10.48 2.60 -7.22
CA VAL A 213 9.50 3.65 -7.49
C VAL A 213 10.04 4.56 -8.55
N PHE A 214 9.42 4.56 -9.73
CA PHE A 214 9.35 5.71 -10.63
C PHE A 214 8.11 5.57 -11.51
N CYS A 215 7.02 6.20 -11.09
CA CYS A 215 6.20 6.94 -12.05
C CYS A 215 5.96 8.29 -11.40
N ASN A 216 6.66 9.31 -11.90
CA ASN A 216 6.05 10.61 -11.94
C ASN A 216 4.65 10.38 -12.54
N PRO A 217 3.53 10.75 -11.89
CA PRO A 217 2.19 10.48 -12.42
C PRO A 217 2.00 11.00 -13.86
N ASP A 218 2.88 11.89 -14.32
CA ASP A 218 2.95 12.48 -15.66
C ASP A 218 3.87 11.77 -16.66
N LYS A 219 4.48 10.62 -16.35
CA LYS A 219 5.28 9.84 -17.33
C LYS A 219 4.80 8.40 -17.48
N SER A 220 4.31 8.08 -18.67
CA SER A 220 3.99 6.73 -19.13
C SER A 220 5.27 5.89 -19.26
N SER A 221 5.49 4.95 -18.35
CA SER A 221 6.42 3.84 -18.59
C SER A 221 5.65 2.69 -19.23
N ASN A 222 6.19 2.13 -20.32
CA ASN A 222 5.62 0.95 -20.99
C ASN A 222 6.08 -0.38 -20.34
N TYR A 223 6.87 -0.33 -19.26
CA TYR A 223 7.47 -1.50 -18.64
C TYR A 223 6.83 -1.82 -17.29
N PRO A 224 6.53 -3.10 -17.00
CA PRO A 224 5.83 -3.49 -15.78
C PRO A 224 6.70 -3.38 -14.51
N TYR A 225 8.04 -3.57 -14.61
CA TYR A 225 8.98 -3.50 -13.48
C TYR A 225 10.39 -3.04 -13.92
N GLU A 226 11.20 -2.51 -12.98
CA GLU A 226 12.64 -2.21 -13.15
C GLU A 226 13.51 -3.23 -12.36
N PRO A 227 14.74 -3.56 -12.84
CA PRO A 227 15.58 -4.59 -12.21
C PRO A 227 16.20 -4.15 -10.88
N VAL A 228 16.30 -5.09 -9.94
CA VAL A 228 16.88 -4.90 -8.59
C VAL A 228 18.06 -5.85 -8.35
N TYR A 229 19.12 -5.34 -7.74
CA TYR A 229 20.28 -6.11 -7.30
C TYR A 229 20.18 -6.42 -5.80
N MET A 230 20.25 -7.69 -5.41
CA MET A 230 20.29 -8.09 -4.00
C MET A 230 21.26 -9.23 -3.74
N ARG A 231 22.02 -9.09 -2.64
CA ARG A 231 22.85 -10.14 -2.04
C ARG A 231 22.12 -10.68 -0.82
N THR A 232 22.01 -11.99 -0.64
CA THR A 232 21.25 -12.56 0.49
C THR A 232 21.93 -13.74 1.18
N ASN A 233 22.16 -13.60 2.48
CA ASN A 233 21.97 -14.67 3.48
C ASN A 233 20.94 -14.11 4.47
N LYS A 234 19.67 -14.57 4.42
CA LYS A 234 18.49 -13.87 4.99
C LYS A 234 17.80 -14.58 6.17
N ASN A 235 17.82 -15.91 6.26
CA ASN A 235 17.18 -16.63 7.38
C ASN A 235 17.91 -16.40 8.72
N ASP A 236 19.22 -16.19 8.67
CA ASP A 236 20.04 -15.92 9.86
C ASP A 236 19.64 -14.61 10.56
N VAL A 237 19.17 -13.59 9.82
CA VAL A 237 18.87 -12.26 10.39
C VAL A 237 17.61 -12.29 11.25
N ILE A 238 16.58 -13.03 10.86
CA ILE A 238 15.36 -13.15 11.67
C ILE A 238 15.67 -13.88 12.98
N GLN A 239 16.40 -14.99 12.89
CA GLN A 239 16.82 -15.75 14.07
C GLN A 239 17.72 -14.92 14.98
N GLU A 240 18.72 -14.22 14.43
CA GLU A 240 19.60 -13.31 15.17
C GLU A 240 18.79 -12.21 15.88
N PHE A 241 17.74 -11.69 15.24
CA PHE A 241 16.88 -10.69 15.87
C PHE A 241 16.06 -11.28 17.01
N GLU A 242 15.43 -12.44 16.81
CA GLU A 242 14.65 -13.13 17.84
C GLU A 242 15.51 -13.50 19.07
N GLU A 243 16.74 -13.98 18.84
CA GLU A 243 17.73 -14.27 19.88
C GLU A 243 18.16 -13.01 20.64
N LEU A 244 18.43 -11.91 19.91
CA LEU A 244 18.79 -10.63 20.51
C LEU A 244 17.69 -10.11 21.45
N LEU A 245 16.42 -10.29 21.06
CA LEU A 245 15.26 -9.90 21.87
C LEU A 245 15.06 -10.84 23.06
N ALA A 246 15.31 -12.14 22.91
CA ALA A 246 15.21 -13.12 23.99
C ALA A 246 16.26 -12.89 25.09
N GLN A 247 17.44 -12.36 24.74
CA GLN A 247 18.53 -12.07 25.68
C GLN A 247 18.39 -10.74 26.43
N TYR A 248 17.25 -10.03 26.31
CA TYR A 248 17.03 -8.70 26.92
C TYR A 248 18.14 -7.70 26.59
N ALA A 249 18.57 -7.67 25.32
CA ALA A 249 19.67 -6.83 24.85
C ALA A 249 19.48 -5.33 25.18
N SER A 250 20.60 -4.59 25.26
CA SER A 250 20.54 -3.14 25.46
C SER A 250 19.98 -2.40 24.24
N GLU A 251 19.40 -1.22 24.44
CA GLU A 251 18.85 -0.38 23.35
C GLU A 251 19.94 -0.10 22.32
N SER A 252 21.16 0.23 22.77
CA SER A 252 22.32 0.37 21.91
C SER A 252 22.69 -0.90 21.12
N LYS A 253 22.52 -2.10 21.68
CA LYS A 253 22.74 -3.35 20.92
C LYS A 253 21.66 -3.53 19.86
N ILE A 254 20.41 -3.23 20.20
CA ILE A 254 19.28 -3.28 19.26
C ILE A 254 19.49 -2.25 18.14
N GLU A 255 19.80 -0.99 18.45
CA GLU A 255 20.13 0.05 17.47
C GLU A 255 21.24 -0.40 16.51
N LYS A 256 22.34 -0.97 17.02
CA LYS A 256 23.44 -1.47 16.19
C LYS A 256 22.99 -2.59 15.25
N PHE A 257 22.16 -3.50 15.76
CA PHE A 257 21.60 -4.58 14.97
C PHE A 257 20.67 -4.05 13.87
N LEU A 258 19.72 -3.18 14.24
CA LEU A 258 18.82 -2.48 13.33
C LEU A 258 19.61 -1.75 12.24
N ALA A 259 20.69 -1.07 12.61
CA ALA A 259 21.51 -0.31 11.68
C ALA A 259 22.30 -1.19 10.71
N ARG A 260 22.84 -2.31 11.20
CA ARG A 260 23.60 -3.26 10.37
C ARG A 260 22.71 -3.97 9.34
N HIS A 261 21.47 -4.28 9.71
CA HIS A 261 20.55 -5.07 8.91
C HIS A 261 19.34 -4.27 8.40
N TYR A 262 19.44 -2.94 8.35
CA TYR A 262 18.29 -2.05 8.14
C TYR A 262 17.50 -2.35 6.86
N LYS A 263 18.16 -2.75 5.77
CA LYS A 263 17.50 -3.11 4.50
C LYS A 263 16.65 -4.37 4.62
N VAL A 264 17.09 -5.34 5.43
CA VAL A 264 16.35 -6.58 5.66
C VAL A 264 15.18 -6.31 6.60
N ILE A 265 15.43 -5.53 7.67
CA ILE A 265 14.47 -5.28 8.74
C ILE A 265 13.36 -4.32 8.30
N PHE A 266 13.74 -3.14 7.80
CA PHE A 266 12.80 -2.10 7.40
C PHE A 266 12.39 -2.20 5.92
N GLY A 267 13.16 -2.94 5.11
CA GLY A 267 12.87 -3.21 3.71
C GLY A 267 13.72 -2.42 2.72
N ALA A 268 13.65 -2.79 1.44
CA ALA A 268 14.51 -2.27 0.38
C ALA A 268 14.24 -0.78 0.02
N LYS A 269 13.13 -0.19 0.47
CA LYS A 269 12.83 1.23 0.24
C LYS A 269 13.82 2.19 0.90
N TYR A 270 14.61 1.70 1.86
CA TYR A 270 15.64 2.49 2.52
C TYR A 270 17.00 2.24 1.88
N ASP A 271 17.59 3.29 1.31
CA ASP A 271 18.87 3.25 0.59
C ASP A 271 20.04 3.75 1.45
N ARG A 272 19.74 4.59 2.44
CA ARG A 272 20.72 5.18 3.35
C ARG A 272 20.20 5.16 4.79
N ILE A 273 21.14 5.01 5.71
CA ILE A 273 20.92 5.10 7.15
C ILE A 273 21.92 6.08 7.73
N GLU A 274 21.43 6.93 8.63
CA GLU A 274 22.23 7.76 9.50
C GLU A 274 21.89 7.40 10.94
N THR A 275 22.91 7.05 11.71
CA THR A 275 22.77 6.79 13.15
C THR A 275 23.64 7.77 13.90
N GLN A 276 23.35 7.96 15.19
CA GLN A 276 24.16 8.85 16.04
C GLN A 276 24.13 10.33 15.63
N LEU A 277 23.06 10.77 14.96
CA LEU A 277 22.88 12.19 14.63
C LEU A 277 22.56 12.97 15.91
N TRP A 278 23.45 13.89 16.27
CA TRP A 278 23.30 14.74 17.46
C TRP A 278 22.58 16.05 17.11
N LEU A 279 21.47 16.31 17.79
CA LEU A 279 20.73 17.57 17.72
C LEU A 279 21.32 18.60 18.70
N ARG A 280 22.54 19.05 18.45
CA ARG A 280 23.23 20.07 19.26
C ARG A 280 22.95 21.47 18.73
N PHE A 281 21.74 21.97 18.99
CA PHE A 281 21.32 23.31 18.57
C PHE A 281 20.88 24.14 19.80
N PRO A 282 21.82 24.75 20.54
CA PRO A 282 21.53 25.49 21.76
C PRO A 282 20.51 26.62 21.56
N ASP A 283 20.53 27.22 20.37
CA ASP A 283 19.64 28.33 20.00
C ASP A 283 18.18 27.90 19.80
N VAL A 284 17.91 26.59 19.69
CA VAL A 284 16.60 26.05 19.33
C VAL A 284 16.10 24.99 20.32
N ASP A 285 17.03 24.32 21.01
CA ASP A 285 16.73 23.44 22.13
C ASP A 285 16.82 24.21 23.47
N ILE A 286 15.67 24.75 23.89
CA ILE A 286 15.47 25.45 25.18
C ILE A 286 15.94 24.59 26.37
N SER A 287 15.99 23.27 26.23
CA SER A 287 16.41 22.36 27.30
C SER A 287 17.92 22.13 27.39
N GLN A 288 18.72 22.64 26.43
CA GLN A 288 20.17 22.45 26.30
C GLN A 288 20.64 20.98 26.46
N LYS A 289 19.77 20.01 26.17
CA LYS A 289 20.10 18.60 26.32
C LYS A 289 20.81 18.11 25.05
N ASN A 290 21.89 17.36 25.25
CA ASN A 290 22.51 16.63 24.15
C ASN A 290 21.57 15.50 23.71
N ARG A 291 20.85 15.75 22.62
CA ARG A 291 19.89 14.82 22.03
C ARG A 291 20.50 14.07 20.87
N ARG A 292 20.27 12.77 20.80
CA ARG A 292 20.74 11.90 19.73
C ARG A 292 19.53 11.19 19.12
N LEU A 293 19.47 11.16 17.79
CA LEU A 293 18.51 10.34 17.07
C LEU A 293 19.03 8.89 17.03
N ASP A 294 18.14 7.93 17.26
CA ASP A 294 18.51 6.51 17.27
C ASP A 294 18.78 6.02 15.84
N VAL A 295 17.75 6.03 14.98
CA VAL A 295 17.87 5.58 13.58
C VAL A 295 17.15 6.58 12.67
N PHE A 296 17.86 7.13 11.68
CA PHE A 296 17.31 8.02 10.68
C PHE A 296 17.54 7.42 9.29
N LEU A 297 16.48 6.96 8.65
CA LEU A 297 16.57 6.26 7.36
C LEU A 297 16.11 7.17 6.23
N ARG A 298 16.88 7.23 5.15
CA ARG A 298 16.39 7.85 3.92
C ARG A 298 15.47 6.85 3.22
N ASN A 299 14.23 7.25 3.03
CA ASN A 299 13.30 6.53 2.19
C ASN A 299 13.49 7.00 0.75
N SER A 300 14.18 6.19 -0.05
CA SER A 300 14.45 6.48 -1.46
C SER A 300 13.20 6.65 -2.31
N VAL A 301 12.08 6.02 -1.89
CA VAL A 301 10.78 6.08 -2.56
C VAL A 301 10.09 7.42 -2.34
N LEU A 302 10.09 7.91 -1.10
CA LEU A 302 9.48 9.20 -0.75
C LEU A 302 10.44 10.37 -1.01
N ASN A 303 11.71 10.06 -1.25
CA ASN A 303 12.82 11.01 -1.26
C ASN A 303 12.83 11.92 -0.02
N ASP A 304 12.48 11.35 1.13
CA ASP A 304 12.51 12.01 2.42
C ASP A 304 13.03 11.05 3.49
N TRP A 305 13.19 11.54 4.71
CA TRP A 305 13.75 10.78 5.81
C TRP A 305 12.68 10.32 6.79
N GLU A 306 12.92 9.18 7.42
CA GLU A 306 12.07 8.61 8.45
C GLU A 306 12.90 8.46 9.74
N LEU A 307 12.39 8.99 10.84
CA LEU A 307 12.96 8.86 12.17
C LEU A 307 12.35 7.65 12.86
N PHE A 308 13.20 6.76 13.37
CA PHE A 308 12.82 5.64 14.22
C PHE A 308 13.45 5.82 15.60
N GLU A 309 12.64 6.19 16.57
CA GLU A 309 13.02 6.18 17.98
C GLU A 309 12.79 4.78 18.55
N VAL A 310 13.78 4.20 19.20
CA VAL A 310 13.70 2.82 19.69
C VAL A 310 13.51 2.83 21.20
N LYS A 311 12.59 2.01 21.71
CA LYS A 311 12.41 1.79 23.15
C LYS A 311 12.38 0.30 23.44
N LYS A 312 13.06 -0.08 24.52
CA LYS A 312 13.04 -1.47 25.01
C LYS A 312 11.64 -1.91 25.42
N THR A 313 11.50 -3.23 25.58
CA THR A 313 10.34 -3.86 26.23
C THR A 313 10.14 -3.29 27.64
N ILE A 314 9.00 -2.64 27.86
CA ILE A 314 8.61 -2.06 29.15
C ILE A 314 8.01 -3.19 30.00
N PRO A 315 8.56 -3.53 31.19
CA PRO A 315 7.96 -4.52 32.07
C PRO A 315 6.61 -4.04 32.63
N LEU A 316 5.57 -4.85 32.40
CA LEU A 316 4.15 -4.59 32.68
C LEU A 316 3.72 -4.97 34.10
N THR A 317 4.36 -4.45 35.15
CA THR A 317 4.05 -4.93 36.51
C THR A 317 3.36 -3.93 37.44
N ARG A 318 3.04 -2.70 37.03
CA ARG A 318 2.36 -1.73 37.92
C ARG A 318 1.41 -0.78 37.20
N ASP A 319 0.33 -0.44 37.89
CA ASP A 319 -0.47 0.77 37.65
C ASP A 319 0.05 1.88 38.58
N TYR A 320 0.10 3.12 38.09
CA TYR A 320 0.40 4.29 38.90
C TYR A 320 -0.72 5.31 38.74
N ARG A 321 -1.45 5.58 39.84
CA ARG A 321 -2.63 6.49 39.84
C ARG A 321 -3.68 6.10 38.77
N ASP A 322 -4.03 4.82 38.73
CA ASP A 322 -5.02 4.26 37.79
C ASP A 322 -4.65 4.37 36.29
N VAL A 323 -3.38 4.72 36.00
CA VAL A 323 -2.82 4.70 34.64
C VAL A 323 -1.82 3.54 34.53
N PRO A 324 -1.96 2.66 33.53
CA PRO A 324 -0.96 1.62 33.26
C PRO A 324 0.40 2.26 32.98
N VAL A 325 1.46 1.81 33.66
CA VAL A 325 2.84 2.36 33.50
C VAL A 325 3.29 2.37 32.04
N ILE A 326 2.83 1.41 31.23
CA ILE A 326 3.13 1.37 29.80
C ILE A 326 2.56 2.58 29.03
N ALA A 327 1.36 3.04 29.36
CA ALA A 327 0.75 4.19 28.70
C ALA A 327 1.57 5.46 28.96
N GLN A 328 2.12 5.58 30.18
CA GLN A 328 2.99 6.69 30.56
C GLN A 328 4.33 6.66 29.81
N GLU A 329 4.99 5.50 29.76
CA GLU A 329 6.27 5.33 29.04
C GLU A 329 6.12 5.56 27.53
N VAL A 330 5.05 5.04 26.93
CA VAL A 330 4.71 5.30 25.51
C VAL A 330 4.47 6.80 25.30
N SER A 331 3.71 7.46 26.17
CA SER A 331 3.47 8.90 26.09
C SER A 331 4.77 9.71 26.19
N TYR A 332 5.69 9.35 27.09
CA TYR A 332 7.00 10.00 27.19
C TYR A 332 7.85 9.81 25.93
N ALA A 333 7.86 8.61 25.36
CA ALA A 333 8.56 8.34 24.11
C ALA A 333 7.95 9.15 22.95
N MET A 334 6.63 9.27 22.89
CA MET A 334 5.95 10.11 21.89
C MET A 334 6.32 11.59 22.06
N GLN A 335 6.33 12.11 23.29
CA GLN A 335 6.80 13.48 23.56
C GLN A 335 8.24 13.70 23.13
N GLN A 336 9.11 12.70 23.34
CA GLN A 336 10.50 12.75 22.90
C GLN A 336 10.60 12.86 21.37
N VAL A 337 9.87 12.02 20.65
CA VAL A 337 9.80 12.04 19.17
C VAL A 337 9.24 13.36 18.64
N LYS A 338 8.17 13.89 19.25
CA LYS A 338 7.63 15.21 18.89
C LYS A 338 8.65 16.33 19.07
N ASN A 339 9.44 16.27 20.14
CA ASN A 339 10.47 17.28 20.36
C ASN A 339 11.58 17.18 19.31
N TYR A 340 11.94 15.96 18.87
CA TYR A 340 12.86 15.79 17.75
C TYR A 340 12.29 16.38 16.46
N ALA A 341 11.04 16.10 16.14
CA ALA A 341 10.36 16.69 14.98
C ALA A 341 10.38 18.23 15.03
N ARG A 342 10.07 18.82 16.19
CA ARG A 342 10.09 20.28 16.40
C ARG A 342 11.48 20.89 16.19
N ILE A 343 12.55 20.18 16.55
CA ILE A 343 13.92 20.64 16.32
C ILE A 343 14.28 20.47 14.83
N LEU A 344 13.94 19.33 14.24
CA LEU A 344 14.22 19.02 12.84
C LEU A 344 13.49 19.95 11.86
N SER A 345 12.31 20.47 12.22
CA SER A 345 11.56 21.40 11.38
C SER A 345 12.21 22.77 11.22
N GLN A 346 13.26 23.07 11.99
CA GLN A 346 13.86 24.40 12.08
C GLN A 346 14.88 24.61 10.96
N ASP A 347 14.81 25.75 10.28
CA ASP A 347 15.66 26.04 9.13
C ASP A 347 17.17 25.95 9.43
N VAL A 348 17.57 26.35 10.63
CA VAL A 348 18.98 26.27 11.08
C VAL A 348 19.45 24.81 11.11
N VAL A 349 18.59 23.91 11.55
CA VAL A 349 18.87 22.47 11.64
C VAL A 349 18.86 21.84 10.26
N LYS A 350 17.87 22.16 9.42
CA LYS A 350 17.80 21.72 8.02
C LYS A 350 19.04 22.14 7.23
N LYS A 351 19.48 23.40 7.35
CA LYS A 351 20.70 23.90 6.71
C LYS A 351 21.96 23.21 7.23
N HIS A 352 22.01 22.86 8.51
CA HIS A 352 23.14 22.12 9.09
C HIS A 352 23.24 20.70 8.51
N PHE A 353 22.14 19.95 8.50
CA PHE A 353 22.10 18.61 7.94
C PHE A 353 22.27 18.56 6.43
N HIS A 354 21.77 19.57 5.71
CA HIS A 354 22.00 19.69 4.26
C HIS A 354 23.50 19.77 3.93
N LYS A 355 24.31 20.49 4.73
CA LYS A 355 25.78 20.52 4.57
C LYS A 355 26.45 19.16 4.80
N GLN A 356 25.79 18.25 5.52
CA GLN A 356 26.24 16.87 5.75
C GLN A 356 25.66 15.90 4.71
N GLY A 357 24.98 16.41 3.68
CA GLY A 357 24.34 15.62 2.63
C GLY A 357 23.05 14.93 3.08
N ILE A 358 22.41 15.44 4.14
CA ILE A 358 21.12 14.96 4.65
C ILE A 358 20.09 16.05 4.36
N GLU A 359 19.32 15.86 3.30
CA GLU A 359 18.25 16.77 2.91
C GLU A 359 16.91 16.09 3.17
N TYR A 360 16.06 16.75 3.97
CA TYR A 360 14.74 16.25 4.37
C TYR A 360 13.75 17.41 4.41
N TYR A 361 12.47 17.11 4.14
CA TYR A 361 11.39 18.09 4.17
C TYR A 361 10.68 18.07 5.52
N GLU A 362 9.98 16.98 5.81
CA GLU A 362 9.30 16.73 7.09
C GLU A 362 9.40 15.24 7.41
N PRO A 363 10.30 14.85 8.32
CA PRO A 363 10.59 13.44 8.49
C PRO A 363 9.40 12.70 9.11
N THR A 364 9.08 11.52 8.58
CA THR A 364 8.04 10.67 9.17
C THR A 364 8.52 10.16 10.53
N LEU A 365 7.63 10.21 11.52
CA LEU A 365 7.96 9.88 12.90
C LEU A 365 7.47 8.47 13.23
N ASN A 366 8.41 7.60 13.56
CA ASN A 366 8.15 6.22 13.96
C ASN A 366 8.68 5.98 15.37
N LEU A 367 7.85 5.40 16.23
CA LEU A 367 8.23 4.92 17.55
C LEU A 367 8.24 3.39 17.51
N VAL A 368 9.43 2.81 17.63
CA VAL A 368 9.63 1.36 17.69
C VAL A 368 9.66 0.93 19.15
N LEU A 369 8.61 0.27 19.60
CA LEU A 369 8.50 -0.31 20.92
C LEU A 369 9.01 -1.76 20.92
N GLY A 370 9.21 -2.29 22.13
CA GLY A 370 9.57 -3.68 22.37
C GLY A 370 8.58 -4.72 21.81
N ARG A 371 8.45 -5.85 22.49
CA ARG A 371 7.39 -6.82 22.13
C ARG A 371 5.99 -6.22 22.32
N ASN A 372 5.02 -6.78 21.60
CA ASN A 372 3.62 -6.41 21.72
C ASN A 372 3.21 -6.44 23.19
N PRO A 373 2.69 -5.32 23.72
CA PRO A 373 2.34 -5.28 25.12
C PRO A 373 1.14 -6.16 25.42
N GLN A 374 1.20 -6.87 26.55
CA GLN A 374 0.11 -7.65 27.10
C GLN A 374 -0.93 -6.73 27.77
N ILE A 375 -1.43 -5.76 27.01
CA ILE A 375 -2.53 -4.88 27.42
C ILE A 375 -3.80 -5.24 26.65
N PRO A 376 -4.99 -4.92 27.20
CA PRO A 376 -6.23 -5.04 26.47
C PRO A 376 -6.16 -4.35 25.10
N HIS A 377 -6.70 -4.99 24.07
CA HIS A 377 -6.67 -4.49 22.69
C HIS A 377 -7.24 -3.07 22.55
N GLU A 378 -8.25 -2.73 23.35
CA GLU A 378 -8.83 -1.37 23.38
C GLU A 378 -7.83 -0.31 23.83
N GLN A 379 -7.01 -0.61 24.83
CA GLN A 379 -5.97 0.30 25.33
C GLN A 379 -4.83 0.44 24.32
N TRP A 380 -4.44 -0.66 23.66
CA TRP A 380 -3.47 -0.62 22.57
C TRP A 380 -3.98 0.23 21.40
N ARG A 381 -5.24 0.05 21.01
CA ARG A 381 -5.90 0.84 19.97
C ARG A 381 -5.95 2.32 20.37
N TRP A 382 -6.28 2.64 21.61
CA TRP A 382 -6.27 4.02 22.12
C TRP A 382 -4.86 4.64 22.07
N LEU A 383 -3.82 3.96 22.56
CA LEU A 383 -2.43 4.45 22.49
C LEU A 383 -1.95 4.66 21.05
N SER A 384 -2.29 3.73 20.16
CA SER A 384 -1.91 3.77 18.75
C SER A 384 -2.67 4.82 17.93
N THR A 385 -3.79 5.34 18.45
CA THR A 385 -4.66 6.30 17.74
C THR A 385 -4.66 7.69 18.37
N GLN A 386 -4.07 7.85 19.55
CA GLN A 386 -4.01 9.14 20.26
C GLN A 386 -3.27 10.22 19.48
N ASP A 387 -2.32 9.83 18.64
CA ASP A 387 -1.40 10.76 17.98
C ASP A 387 -1.17 10.33 16.54
N ARG A 388 -1.82 11.03 15.62
CA ARG A 388 -1.82 10.66 14.19
C ARG A 388 -0.49 10.94 13.50
N ASP A 389 0.36 11.74 14.13
CA ASP A 389 1.63 12.19 13.57
C ASP A 389 2.78 11.22 13.88
N ILE A 390 2.58 10.25 14.79
CA ILE A 390 3.59 9.26 15.19
C ILE A 390 3.06 7.86 14.94
N LYS A 391 3.78 7.09 14.12
CA LYS A 391 3.49 5.67 13.90
C LYS A 391 4.14 4.82 14.99
N ILE A 392 3.33 4.07 15.73
CA ILE A 392 3.83 3.08 16.70
C ILE A 392 4.02 1.75 15.98
N ILE A 393 5.20 1.14 16.13
CA ILE A 393 5.59 -0.14 15.54
C ILE A 393 6.20 -0.99 16.65
N THR A 394 5.94 -2.29 16.69
CA THR A 394 6.62 -3.19 17.65
C THR A 394 7.73 -4.00 16.98
N PHE A 395 8.61 -4.61 17.78
CA PHE A 395 9.60 -5.55 17.22
C PHE A 395 8.93 -6.77 16.59
N ASP A 396 7.77 -7.19 17.11
CA ASP A 396 6.98 -8.28 16.53
C ASP A 396 6.43 -7.87 15.16
N ASP A 397 6.00 -6.62 14.98
CA ASP A 397 5.58 -6.10 13.67
C ASP A 397 6.73 -6.13 12.66
N LEU A 398 7.93 -5.69 13.05
CA LEU A 398 9.11 -5.74 12.19
C LEU A 398 9.48 -7.17 11.80
N ILE A 399 9.44 -8.11 12.75
CA ILE A 399 9.71 -9.54 12.49
C ILE A 399 8.66 -10.13 11.54
N ASN A 400 7.38 -9.83 11.77
CA ASN A 400 6.30 -10.30 10.91
C ASN A 400 6.44 -9.74 9.50
N GLU A 401 6.81 -8.47 9.35
CA GLU A 401 7.05 -7.86 8.04
C GLU A 401 8.24 -8.52 7.33
N MET A 402 9.33 -8.82 8.04
CA MET A 402 10.45 -9.59 7.48
C MET A 402 10.03 -10.99 7.03
N LYS A 403 9.32 -11.75 7.88
CA LYS A 403 8.82 -13.10 7.55
C LYS A 403 7.92 -13.07 6.32
N CYS A 404 7.00 -12.11 6.25
CA CYS A 404 6.15 -11.93 5.07
C CYS A 404 6.98 -11.72 3.80
N ARG A 405 8.01 -10.88 3.83
CA ARG A 405 8.88 -10.64 2.67
C ARG A 405 9.65 -11.90 2.24
N ILE A 406 10.04 -12.75 3.20
CA ILE A 406 10.71 -14.04 2.91
C ILE A 406 9.72 -15.06 2.35
N GLU A 407 8.55 -15.23 2.96
CA GLU A 407 7.52 -16.15 2.48
C GLU A 407 7.03 -15.78 1.07
N GLU A 408 6.85 -14.48 0.81
CA GLU A 408 6.56 -13.97 -0.54
C GLU A 408 7.66 -14.41 -1.51
N LYS A 409 8.94 -14.23 -1.17
CA LYS A 409 10.08 -14.65 -2.01
C LYS A 409 10.11 -16.16 -2.29
N ASP A 410 9.91 -16.99 -1.27
CA ASP A 410 9.99 -18.46 -1.39
C ASP A 410 8.83 -19.03 -2.22
N PHE A 411 7.63 -18.43 -2.11
CA PHE A 411 6.49 -18.79 -2.95
C PHE A 411 6.79 -18.61 -4.44
N PHE A 412 7.54 -17.57 -4.79
CA PHE A 412 7.91 -17.29 -6.17
C PHE A 412 9.03 -18.19 -6.70
N LEU A 413 10.04 -18.48 -5.87
CA LEU A 413 11.16 -19.33 -6.27
C LEU A 413 10.76 -20.81 -6.46
N ASN A 414 9.76 -21.30 -5.74
CA ASN A 414 9.34 -22.70 -5.80
C ASN A 414 8.36 -23.00 -6.96
N LYS A 415 7.67 -21.99 -7.51
CA LYS A 415 6.83 -22.19 -8.71
C LYS A 415 7.64 -22.44 -9.99
N ASP A 416 8.90 -22.03 -10.03
CA ASP A 416 9.80 -22.27 -11.16
C ASP A 416 10.44 -23.68 -11.15
N GLY A 417 10.16 -24.49 -10.12
CA GLY A 417 10.73 -25.84 -9.94
C GLY A 417 9.81 -27.01 -10.32
N GLU A 418 8.54 -26.74 -10.68
CA GLU A 418 7.56 -27.75 -11.11
C GLU A 418 7.23 -27.66 -12.62
N GLY A 419 8.19 -27.19 -13.42
CA GLY A 419 8.13 -27.21 -14.90
C GLY A 419 8.73 -28.47 -15.51
#